data_AF-A0A2N6ATH8-F1
#
_entry.id   AF-A0A2N6ATH8-F1
#
_cell.length_a   1.000
_cell.length_b   1.000
_cell.length_c   1.000
_cell.angle_alpha   90.00
_cell.angle_beta   90.00
_cell.angle_gamma   90.00
#
_symmetry.space_group_name_H-M   'P 1'
#
loop_
_entity.id
_entity.type
_entity.pdbx_description
1 polymer ?
#
loop_
_entity_poly.entity_id
_entity_poly.type
_entity_poly.pdbx_seq_one_letter_code
_entity_poly.pdbx_strand_id
1 'polypeptide(L)' 'KAGMFRPKTIWPFPEKRVKELSLQAKAILVAELNLGQYVLEVERVIKNNCKLGFVGKANGEVLMPEEITAKAKEVL' A
#
# COMPACT_ATOMS: atom_id res chain seq x y z
N LYS A 1 13.34 -7.74 4.84
CA LYS A 1 12.66 -8.59 3.82
C LYS A 1 11.40 -7.86 3.38
N ALA A 2 11.16 -7.73 2.08
CA ALA A 2 9.98 -7.07 1.52
C ALA A 2 9.27 -8.03 0.54
N GLY A 3 7.98 -7.82 0.33
CA GLY A 3 7.18 -8.51 -0.67
C GLY A 3 6.37 -7.51 -1.49
N MET A 4 5.99 -7.88 -2.70
CA MET A 4 5.20 -7.02 -3.59
C MET A 4 3.84 -7.67 -3.86
N PHE A 5 2.77 -6.93 -3.61
CA PHE A 5 1.42 -7.32 -3.98
C PHE A 5 0.91 -6.36 -5.07
N ARG A 6 0.63 -6.89 -6.25
CA ARG A 6 0.07 -6.13 -7.38
C ARG A 6 -1.33 -6.67 -7.71
N PRO A 7 -2.41 -5.95 -7.36
CA PRO A 7 -3.75 -6.33 -7.80
C PRO A 7 -3.84 -6.22 -9.33
N LYS A 8 -4.27 -7.30 -10.00
CA LYS A 8 -4.66 -7.28 -11.42
C LYS A 8 -6.11 -6.82 -11.61
N THR A 9 -6.94 -7.10 -10.60
CA THR A 9 -8.34 -6.71 -10.52
C THR A 9 -8.47 -5.74 -9.34
N ILE A 10 -8.87 -4.51 -9.62
CA ILE A 10 -9.09 -3.47 -8.60
C ILE A 10 -10.43 -3.68 -7.91
N TRP A 11 -11.47 -4.00 -8.70
CA TRP A 11 -12.80 -4.30 -8.20
C TRP A 11 -13.35 -5.58 -8.85
N PRO A 12 -13.94 -6.52 -8.08
CA PRO A 12 -14.16 -6.50 -6.63
C PRO A 12 -12.83 -6.50 -5.83
N PHE A 13 -12.79 -5.75 -4.72
CA PHE A 13 -11.56 -5.56 -3.94
C PHE A 13 -11.07 -6.89 -3.32
N PRO A 14 -9.76 -7.20 -3.37
CA PRO A 14 -9.23 -8.48 -2.89
C PRO A 14 -9.06 -8.53 -1.36
N GLU A 15 -10.16 -8.36 -0.61
CA GLU A 15 -10.16 -8.22 0.87
C GLU A 15 -9.44 -9.37 1.57
N LYS A 16 -9.76 -10.62 1.20
CA LYS A 16 -9.17 -11.82 1.83
C LYS A 16 -7.65 -11.78 1.76
N ARG A 17 -7.11 -11.45 0.58
CA ARG A 17 -5.67 -11.46 0.34
C ARG A 17 -4.97 -10.32 1.06
N VAL A 18 -5.55 -9.11 1.05
CA VAL A 18 -5.00 -7.96 1.78
C VAL A 18 -4.98 -8.23 3.28
N LYS A 19 -6.05 -8.84 3.82
CA LYS A 19 -6.13 -9.23 5.24
C LYS A 19 -5.04 -10.24 5.62
N GLU A 20 -4.86 -11.30 4.84
CA GLU A 20 -3.79 -12.29 5.07
C GLU A 20 -2.39 -11.65 5.10
N LEU A 21 -2.11 -10.76 4.15
CA LEU A 21 -0.83 -10.06 4.07
C LEU A 21 -0.61 -9.14 5.27
N SER A 22 -1.67 -8.48 5.76
CA SER A 22 -1.59 -7.60 6.93
C SER A 22 -1.23 -8.34 8.23
N LEU A 23 -1.50 -9.65 8.31
CA LEU A 23 -1.12 -10.48 9.46
C LEU A 23 0.33 -10.96 9.39
N GLN A 24 0.96 -10.89 8.22
CA GLN A 24 2.33 -11.37 7.99
C GLN A 24 3.36 -10.25 7.89
N ALA A 25 2.93 -9.05 7.46
CA ALA A 25 3.79 -7.90 7.25
C ALA A 25 3.81 -6.97 8.47
N LYS A 26 4.97 -6.38 8.77
CA LYS A 26 5.09 -5.33 9.82
C LYS A 26 4.41 -4.03 9.39
N ALA A 27 4.46 -3.74 8.10
CA ALA A 27 3.87 -2.58 7.47
C ALA A 27 3.45 -2.92 6.04
N ILE A 28 2.36 -2.30 5.58
CA ILE A 28 1.94 -2.29 4.17
C ILE A 28 2.13 -0.87 3.64
N LEU A 29 2.81 -0.76 2.50
CA LEU A 29 3.01 0.51 1.79
C LEU A 29 2.18 0.49 0.52
N VAL A 30 1.34 1.50 0.34
CA VAL A 30 0.52 1.67 -0.86
C VAL A 30 1.08 2.84 -1.68
N ALA A 31 1.45 2.55 -2.91
CA ALA A 31 2.02 3.52 -3.86
C ALA A 31 1.01 3.77 -4.98
N GLU A 32 0.54 5.01 -5.12
CA GLU A 32 -0.52 5.39 -6.07
C GLU A 32 -0.17 6.66 -6.84
N LEU A 33 -0.52 6.69 -8.13
CA LEU A 33 -0.50 7.93 -8.93
C LEU A 33 -1.82 8.71 -8.79
N ASN A 34 -2.30 8.83 -7.56
CA ASN A 34 -3.48 9.60 -7.18
C ASN A 34 -3.35 10.05 -5.70
N LEU A 35 -4.43 10.60 -5.12
CA LEU A 35 -4.48 11.13 -3.75
C LEU A 35 -5.11 10.18 -2.72
N GLY A 36 -5.09 8.87 -2.96
CA GLY A 36 -5.47 7.85 -1.99
C GLY A 36 -6.82 7.19 -2.24
N GLN A 37 -7.08 6.73 -3.47
CA GLN A 37 -8.33 6.01 -3.75
C GLN A 37 -8.27 4.56 -3.26
N TYR A 38 -7.16 3.86 -3.48
CA TYR A 38 -7.03 2.44 -3.15
C TYR A 38 -6.57 2.22 -1.70
N VAL A 39 -5.76 3.13 -1.16
CA VAL A 39 -5.24 3.07 0.21
C VAL A 39 -6.33 3.04 1.27
N LEU A 40 -7.47 3.71 1.04
CA LEU A 40 -8.60 3.71 1.98
C LEU A 40 -9.25 2.32 2.11
N GLU A 41 -9.34 1.57 0.99
CA GLU A 41 -9.85 0.20 1.01
C GLU A 41 -8.84 -0.74 1.70
N VAL A 42 -7.54 -0.52 1.49
CA VAL A 42 -6.50 -1.23 2.22
C VAL A 42 -6.64 -0.94 3.72
N GLU A 43 -6.72 0.33 4.12
CA GLU A 43 -6.91 0.76 5.52
C GLU A 43 -8.12 0.08 6.17
N ARG A 44 -9.27 0.09 5.48
CA ARG A 44 -10.51 -0.56 5.93
C ARG A 44 -10.31 -2.03 6.27
N VAL A 45 -9.51 -2.73 5.46
CA VAL A 45 -9.30 -4.19 5.58
C VAL A 45 -8.22 -4.54 6.59
N ILE A 46 -7.12 -3.79 6.62
CA ILE A 46 -5.99 -4.08 7.52
C ILE A 46 -6.31 -3.69 8.97
N LYS A 47 -7.14 -2.65 9.17
CA LYS A 47 -7.45 -2.09 10.50
C LYS A 47 -6.17 -1.82 11.30
N ASN A 48 -5.93 -2.59 12.37
CA ASN A 48 -4.77 -2.46 13.26
C ASN A 48 -3.79 -3.65 13.14
N ASN A 49 -3.89 -4.47 12.10
CA ASN A 49 -3.02 -5.65 11.96
C ASN A 49 -1.56 -5.28 11.68
N CYS A 50 -1.32 -4.17 10.96
CA CYS A 50 0.01 -3.67 10.64
C CYS A 50 -0.02 -2.16 10.40
N LYS A 51 1.16 -1.51 10.38
CA LYS A 51 1.27 -0.10 10.00
C LYS A 51 0.87 0.09 8.53
N LEU A 52 0.27 1.24 8.20
CA LEU A 52 -0.03 1.65 6.83
C LEU A 52 0.85 2.83 6.43
N GLY A 53 1.52 2.70 5.29
CA GLY A 53 2.19 3.80 4.62
C GLY A 53 1.50 4.13 3.30
N PHE A 54 1.51 5.41 2.93
CA PHE A 54 1.00 5.89 1.66
C PHE A 54 2.06 6.71 0.93
N VAL A 55 2.21 6.48 -0.37
CA VAL A 55 3.00 7.30 -1.30
C VAL A 55 2.10 7.65 -2.47
N GLY A 56 1.54 8.86 -2.43
CA GLY A 56 0.65 9.38 -3.47
C GLY A 56 1.34 10.42 -4.33
N LYS A 57 1.11 10.40 -5.64
CA LYS A 57 1.59 11.43 -6.57
C LYS A 57 0.51 11.76 -7.60
N ALA A 58 0.18 13.05 -7.76
CA ALA A 58 -0.89 13.50 -8.67
C ALA A 58 -0.45 14.66 -9.57
N ASN A 59 0.86 14.78 -9.83
CA ASN A 59 1.46 15.87 -10.63
C ASN A 59 1.79 15.45 -12.08
N GLY A 60 1.36 14.26 -12.51
CA GLY A 60 1.64 13.73 -13.85
C GLY A 60 2.99 13.03 -14.02
N GLU A 61 3.84 13.03 -12.98
CA GLU A 61 5.08 12.28 -12.98
C GLU A 61 4.89 10.87 -12.41
N VAL A 62 5.79 9.96 -12.79
CA VAL A 62 5.84 8.63 -12.19
C VAL A 62 6.44 8.65 -10.78
N LEU A 63 6.09 7.64 -9.99
CA LEU A 63 6.70 7.39 -8.69
C LEU A 63 8.07 6.76 -8.87
N MET A 64 9.09 7.40 -8.33
CA MET A 64 10.46 6.90 -8.40
C MET A 64 10.73 5.88 -7.28
N PRO A 65 11.55 4.84 -7.53
CA PRO A 65 11.87 3.83 -6.53
C PRO A 65 12.44 4.40 -5.22
N GLU A 66 13.15 5.51 -5.29
CA GLU A 66 13.73 6.22 -4.15
C GLU A 66 12.64 6.77 -3.22
N GLU A 67 11.54 7.30 -3.78
CA GLU A 67 10.40 7.82 -3.02
C GLU A 67 9.73 6.70 -2.22
N ILE A 68 9.54 5.54 -2.84
CA ILE A 68 8.96 4.34 -2.20
C ILE A 68 9.90 3.82 -1.10
N THR A 69 11.20 3.76 -1.38
CA THR A 69 12.19 3.25 -0.43
C THR A 69 12.37 4.18 0.77
N ALA A 70 12.35 5.51 0.54
CA ALA A 70 12.38 6.50 1.60
C ALA A 70 11.16 6.35 2.52
N LYS A 71 9.95 6.24 1.94
CA LYS A 71 8.74 6.07 2.76
C LYS A 71 8.72 4.74 3.51
N ALA A 72 9.20 3.66 2.89
CA ALA A 72 9.31 2.37 3.55
C ALA A 72 10.21 2.43 4.80
N LYS A 73 11.28 3.23 4.79
CA LYS A 73 12.15 3.45 5.95
C LYS A 73 11.52 4.30 7.03
N GLU A 74 10.67 5.27 6.66
CA GLU A 74 9.94 6.12 7.62
C GLU A 74 8.86 5.34 8.38
N VAL A 75 8.18 4.41 7.70
CA VAL A 75 7.06 3.66 8.29
C VAL A 75 7.54 2.51 9.20
N LEU A 76 8.67 1.87 8.87
CA LEU A 76 9.22 0.75 9.62
C LEU A 76 9.78 1.19 10.97
#